data_AF-A0A7J9R8V1-F1
#
_entry.id   AF-A0A7J9R8V1-F1
#
_cell.length_a   1.000
_cell.length_b   1.000
_cell.length_c   1.000
_cell.angle_alpha   90.00
_cell.angle_beta   90.00
_cell.angle_gamma   90.00
#
_symmetry.space_group_name_H-M   'P 1'
#
loop_
_entity.id
_entity.type
_entity.pdbx_description
1 polymer ?
#
loop_
_entity_poly.entity_id
_entity_poly.type
_entity_poly.pdbx_seq_one_letter_code
_entity_poly.pdbx_strand_id
1 'polypeptide(L)'
;MKAVILAGGKGTRGKPYTEYFPKAMTPINGKPLIDYVVKYLESFDFIKEIIIISDFNGLGGQIKNYYHKPKSNKKISFVQDSQSGTGGDLLHIEKKLKDENGFVLWFVDNLCAIDLKKMYKLFKEKKSSACIATRTKRKEETGFAVVEGGIIKQFKEKPVMNLPMSECLGIYILGKEVIKKIKEKSK
;
A
#
# COMPACT_ATOMS: atom_id res chain seq x y z
N MET A 1 11.72 10.96 -6.52
CA MET A 1 10.84 9.84 -6.88
C MET A 1 9.41 10.18 -6.59
N LYS A 2 8.50 9.51 -7.28
CA LYS A 2 7.06 9.59 -7.00
C LYS A 2 6.64 8.47 -6.06
N ALA A 3 5.58 8.72 -5.31
CA ALA A 3 4.88 7.69 -4.55
C ALA A 3 3.50 7.45 -5.17
N VAL A 4 3.08 6.20 -5.24
CA VAL A 4 1.79 5.76 -5.74
C VAL A 4 1.05 5.13 -4.56
N ILE A 5 -0.10 5.69 -4.20
CA ILE A 5 -1.00 5.14 -3.20
C ILE A 5 -2.14 4.44 -3.93
N LEU A 6 -2.30 3.14 -3.70
CA LEU A 6 -3.48 2.40 -4.14
C LEU A 6 -4.57 2.55 -3.08
N ALA A 7 -5.56 3.37 -3.41
CA ALA A 7 -6.74 3.65 -2.60
C ALA A 7 -8.03 3.21 -3.32
N GLY A 8 -7.90 2.30 -4.28
CA GLY A 8 -9.00 1.64 -4.98
C GLY A 8 -9.62 0.48 -4.18
N GLY A 9 -10.55 -0.22 -4.82
CA GLY A 9 -11.23 -1.39 -4.27
C GLY A 9 -12.56 -1.09 -3.55
N LYS A 10 -13.49 -2.04 -3.66
CA LYS A 10 -14.89 -1.90 -3.21
C LYS A 10 -15.11 -1.93 -1.70
N GLY A 11 -14.07 -2.25 -0.91
CA GLY A 11 -14.15 -2.26 0.55
C GLY A 11 -15.15 -3.24 1.16
N THR A 12 -15.62 -4.27 0.44
CA THR A 12 -16.78 -5.11 0.83
C THR A 12 -16.74 -5.70 2.24
N ARG A 13 -15.55 -6.02 2.76
CA ARG A 13 -15.36 -6.53 4.12
C ARG A 13 -15.54 -5.49 5.23
N GLY A 14 -15.51 -4.20 4.88
CA GLY A 14 -15.69 -3.07 5.79
C GLY A 14 -17.13 -2.55 5.83
N LYS A 15 -18.08 -3.25 5.21
CA LYS A 15 -19.50 -2.91 5.28
C LYS A 15 -20.03 -3.06 6.73
N PRO A 16 -21.03 -2.26 7.14
CA PRO A 16 -21.75 -1.25 6.33
C PRO A 16 -21.00 0.09 6.18
N TYR A 17 -19.93 0.33 6.93
CA TYR A 17 -19.23 1.63 6.91
C TYR A 17 -18.73 2.03 5.52
N THR A 18 -18.18 1.07 4.77
CA THR A 18 -17.67 1.33 3.42
C THR A 18 -18.75 1.54 2.36
N GLU A 19 -20.03 1.57 2.74
CA GLU A 19 -21.13 2.01 1.87
C GLU A 19 -21.25 3.55 1.85
N TYR A 20 -20.70 4.23 2.85
CA TYR A 20 -20.77 5.69 2.99
C TYR A 20 -19.48 6.40 2.59
N PHE A 21 -18.32 5.77 2.80
CA PHE A 21 -17.00 6.32 2.45
C PHE A 21 -16.04 5.21 2.01
N PRO A 22 -15.03 5.50 1.16
CA PRO A 22 -14.07 4.49 0.75
C PRO A 22 -13.18 4.09 1.94
N LYS A 23 -12.65 2.86 1.97
CA LYS A 23 -11.78 2.36 3.06
C LYS A 23 -10.60 3.31 3.37
N ALA A 24 -10.05 3.97 2.35
CA ALA A 24 -9.00 4.97 2.50
C ALA A 24 -9.39 6.15 3.40
N MET A 25 -10.69 6.43 3.54
CA MET A 25 -11.27 7.51 4.32
C MET A 25 -11.75 7.08 5.71
N THR A 26 -11.54 5.81 6.10
CA THR A 26 -11.86 5.35 7.46
C THR A 26 -11.20 6.27 8.50
N PRO A 27 -11.98 6.83 9.46
CA PRO A 27 -11.44 7.74 10.44
C PRO A 27 -10.58 7.01 11.47
N ILE A 28 -9.36 7.48 11.67
CA ILE A 28 -8.46 7.09 12.74
C ILE A 28 -8.16 8.38 13.52
N ASN A 29 -8.49 8.44 14.81
CA ASN A 29 -8.32 9.63 15.67
C ASN A 29 -8.75 10.95 15.00
N GLY A 30 -9.93 10.93 14.35
CA GLY A 30 -10.52 12.10 13.70
C GLY A 30 -9.93 12.48 12.33
N LYS A 31 -8.98 11.71 11.78
CA LYS A 31 -8.41 11.94 10.45
C LYS A 31 -8.60 10.74 9.53
N PRO A 32 -8.81 10.94 8.21
CA PRO A 32 -8.83 9.84 7.25
C PRO A 32 -7.55 9.00 7.29
N LEU A 33 -7.67 7.67 7.20
CA LEU A 33 -6.55 6.74 7.17
C LEU A 33 -5.48 7.10 6.11
N ILE A 34 -5.90 7.53 4.92
CA ILE A 34 -4.99 7.99 3.87
C ILE A 34 -4.16 9.23 4.25
N ASP A 35 -4.67 10.08 5.15
CA ASP A 35 -3.97 11.29 5.62
C ASP A 35 -2.67 10.90 6.34
N TYR A 36 -2.68 9.81 7.10
CA TYR A 36 -1.49 9.28 7.77
C TYR A 36 -0.42 8.83 6.78
N VAL A 37 -0.82 8.10 5.73
CA VAL A 37 0.10 7.62 4.69
C VAL A 37 0.68 8.79 3.90
N VAL A 38 -0.17 9.75 3.51
CA VAL A 38 0.25 10.96 2.80
C VAL A 38 1.22 11.79 3.63
N LYS A 39 0.89 12.08 4.90
CA LYS A 39 1.77 12.83 5.82
C LYS A 39 3.11 12.12 6.05
N TYR A 40 3.08 10.79 6.16
CA TYR A 40 4.31 10.01 6.27
C TYR A 40 5.18 10.17 5.02
N LEU A 41 4.60 10.01 3.83
CA LEU A 41 5.32 10.17 2.55
C LEU A 41 5.84 11.61 2.34
N GLU A 42 5.08 12.63 2.76
CA GLU A 42 5.48 14.04 2.70
C GLU A 42 6.75 14.34 3.51
N SER A 43 6.98 13.59 4.60
CA SER A 43 8.15 13.77 5.48
C SER A 43 9.49 13.38 4.82
N PHE A 44 9.45 12.80 3.62
CA PHE A 44 10.64 12.37 2.88
C PHE A 44 10.94 13.31 1.72
N ASP A 45 12.11 13.96 1.76
CA ASP A 45 12.52 14.92 0.72
C ASP A 45 12.67 14.29 -0.67
N PHE A 46 13.04 13.01 -0.73
CA PHE A 46 13.18 12.28 -1.99
C PHE A 46 11.81 11.99 -2.66
N ILE A 47 10.69 12.16 -1.95
CA ILE A 47 9.33 12.11 -2.51
C ILE A 47 8.96 13.50 -3.04
N LYS A 48 8.70 13.58 -4.35
CA LYS A 48 8.40 14.84 -5.06
C LYS A 48 6.91 15.03 -5.36
N GLU A 49 6.21 13.94 -5.64
CA GLU A 49 4.81 13.90 -6.01
C GLU A 49 4.18 12.61 -5.47
N ILE A 50 2.94 12.71 -5.01
CA ILE A 50 2.11 11.59 -4.58
C ILE A 50 0.99 11.41 -5.62
N ILE A 51 0.86 10.21 -6.16
CA ILE A 51 -0.20 9.82 -7.09
C ILE A 51 -1.16 8.92 -6.31
N ILE A 52 -2.41 9.36 -6.17
CA ILE A 52 -3.46 8.57 -5.53
C ILE A 52 -4.33 7.94 -6.63
N ILE A 53 -4.42 6.62 -6.62
CA ILE A 53 -5.29 5.87 -7.51
C ILE A 53 -6.53 5.47 -6.73
N SER A 54 -7.71 5.88 -7.20
CA SER A 54 -8.99 5.55 -6.57
C SER A 54 -10.15 5.66 -7.57
N ASP A 55 -11.28 5.03 -7.25
CA ASP A 55 -12.48 5.10 -8.09
C ASP A 55 -13.25 6.41 -7.89
N PHE A 56 -13.04 7.41 -8.76
CA PHE A 56 -13.72 8.71 -8.70
C PHE A 56 -15.18 8.64 -9.14
N ASN A 57 -15.55 7.62 -9.93
CA ASN A 57 -16.93 7.41 -10.36
C ASN A 57 -17.78 6.83 -9.22
N GLY A 58 -17.13 6.23 -8.21
CA GLY A 58 -17.75 5.79 -6.97
C GLY A 58 -17.38 6.66 -5.76
N LEU A 59 -17.30 6.05 -4.58
CA LEU A 59 -17.00 6.74 -3.32
C LEU A 59 -15.56 7.29 -3.25
N GLY A 60 -14.64 6.85 -4.10
CA GLY A 60 -13.25 7.32 -4.13
C GLY A 60 -13.11 8.80 -4.48
N GLY A 61 -14.11 9.41 -5.11
CA GLY A 61 -14.17 10.86 -5.34
C GLY A 61 -14.07 11.69 -4.05
N GLN A 62 -14.50 11.13 -2.91
CA GLN A 62 -14.38 11.78 -1.60
C GLN A 62 -12.92 12.05 -1.20
N ILE A 63 -11.97 11.19 -1.62
CA ILE A 63 -10.54 11.40 -1.35
C ILE A 63 -10.04 12.65 -2.08
N LYS A 64 -10.42 12.81 -3.35
CA LYS A 64 -10.07 14.00 -4.15
C LYS A 64 -10.66 15.27 -3.54
N ASN A 65 -11.91 15.21 -3.07
CA ASN A 65 -12.57 16.33 -2.40
C ASN A 65 -11.87 16.70 -1.08
N TYR A 66 -11.44 15.71 -0.30
CA TYR A 66 -10.72 15.94 0.95
C TYR A 66 -9.43 16.75 0.74
N TYR A 67 -8.69 16.49 -0.35
CA TYR A 67 -7.46 17.19 -0.73
C TYR A 67 -7.67 18.39 -1.68
N HIS A 68 -8.91 18.84 -1.89
CA HIS A 68 -9.19 19.99 -2.76
C HIS A 68 -8.53 21.29 -2.25
N LYS A 69 -8.46 21.46 -0.93
CA LYS A 69 -7.68 22.53 -0.29
C LYS A 69 -6.25 22.04 -0.02
N PRO A 70 -5.24 22.93 -0.03
CA PRO A 70 -3.87 22.56 0.29
C PRO A 70 -3.76 22.02 1.72
N LYS A 71 -3.84 20.69 1.84
CA LYS A 71 -3.57 19.92 3.06
C LYS A 71 -2.19 19.27 3.02
N SER A 72 -1.56 19.28 1.85
CA SER A 72 -0.28 18.63 1.56
C SER A 72 0.74 19.67 1.13
N ASN A 73 1.97 19.51 1.61
CA ASN A 73 3.12 20.32 1.18
C ASN A 73 3.79 19.77 -0.10
N LYS A 74 3.35 18.59 -0.57
CA LYS A 74 3.80 17.97 -1.82
C LYS A 74 2.67 18.01 -2.85
N LYS A 75 3.03 17.97 -4.13
CA LYS A 75 2.05 17.84 -5.21
C LYS A 75 1.31 16.50 -5.08
N ILE A 76 -0.01 16.55 -5.03
CA ILE A 76 -0.87 15.37 -5.10
C ILE A 76 -1.56 15.35 -6.46
N SER A 77 -1.52 14.21 -7.14
CA SER A 77 -2.27 13.96 -8.36
C SER A 77 -3.19 12.76 -8.18
N PHE A 78 -4.27 12.75 -8.94
CA PHE A 78 -5.37 11.81 -8.82
C PHE A 78 -5.51 11.05 -10.13
N VAL A 79 -5.61 9.72 -10.07
CA VAL A 79 -5.85 8.83 -11.22
C VAL A 79 -7.04 7.91 -10.94
N GLN A 80 -7.89 7.74 -11.95
CA GLN A 80 -9.05 6.85 -11.88
C GLN A 80 -8.57 5.39 -11.82
N ASP A 81 -9.07 4.63 -10.85
CA ASP A 81 -8.87 3.18 -10.77
C ASP A 81 -9.33 2.51 -12.08
N SER A 82 -8.43 1.72 -12.68
CA SER A 82 -8.63 1.05 -13.97
C SER A 82 -9.60 -0.13 -13.91
N GLN A 83 -10.03 -0.55 -12.71
CA GLN A 83 -10.80 -1.77 -12.46
C GLN A 83 -10.11 -3.05 -12.97
N SER A 84 -8.83 -2.98 -13.31
CA SER A 84 -8.02 -4.08 -13.87
C SER A 84 -7.01 -4.62 -12.87
N GLY A 85 -7.25 -4.35 -11.58
CA GLY A 85 -6.37 -4.69 -10.47
C GLY A 85 -5.07 -3.86 -10.45
N THR A 86 -4.19 -4.20 -9.51
CA THR A 86 -2.96 -3.45 -9.25
C THR A 86 -2.04 -3.36 -10.47
N GLY A 87 -1.88 -4.45 -11.22
CA GLY A 87 -1.05 -4.45 -12.43
C GLY A 87 -1.61 -3.51 -13.50
N GLY A 88 -2.93 -3.52 -13.72
CA GLY A 88 -3.59 -2.62 -14.66
C GLY A 88 -3.45 -1.14 -14.28
N ASP A 89 -3.57 -0.82 -12.99
CA ASP A 89 -3.34 0.53 -12.49
C ASP A 89 -1.92 1.03 -12.76
N LEU A 90 -0.91 0.17 -12.53
CA LEU A 90 0.49 0.51 -12.81
C LEU A 90 0.75 0.75 -14.30
N LEU A 91 0.12 -0.03 -15.17
CA LEU A 91 0.19 0.20 -16.63
C LEU A 91 -0.49 1.51 -17.02
N HIS A 92 -1.65 1.82 -16.42
CA HIS A 92 -2.38 3.07 -16.67
C HIS A 92 -1.51 4.30 -16.36
N ILE A 93 -0.73 4.26 -15.28
CA ILE A 93 0.12 5.38 -14.87
C ILE A 93 1.54 5.35 -15.44
N GLU A 94 1.88 4.42 -16.32
CA GLU A 94 3.23 4.26 -16.92
C GLU A 94 3.79 5.59 -17.41
N LYS A 95 3.00 6.35 -18.19
CA LYS A 95 3.41 7.65 -18.74
C LYS A 95 3.70 8.71 -17.67
N LYS A 96 3.04 8.65 -16.50
CA LYS A 96 3.29 9.55 -15.37
C LYS A 96 4.55 9.20 -14.59
N LEU A 97 5.05 7.97 -14.73
CA LEU A 97 6.24 7.44 -14.06
C LEU A 97 7.48 7.42 -14.98
N LYS A 98 7.36 7.79 -16.26
CA LYS A 98 8.41 7.64 -17.28
C LYS A 98 9.77 8.26 -16.91
N ASP A 99 9.77 9.37 -16.18
CA ASP A 99 10.98 10.13 -15.82
C ASP A 99 11.62 9.64 -14.50
N GLU A 100 11.04 8.62 -13.87
CA GLU A 100 11.50 8.07 -12.61
C GLU A 100 12.29 6.76 -12.82
N ASN A 101 13.44 6.63 -12.16
CA ASN A 101 14.18 5.36 -12.14
C ASN A 101 13.54 4.32 -11.20
N GLY A 102 12.66 4.77 -10.30
CA GLY A 102 11.83 3.92 -9.46
C GLY A 102 10.81 4.75 -8.69
N PHE A 103 9.78 4.10 -8.17
CA PHE A 103 8.67 4.73 -7.45
C PHE A 103 8.29 3.90 -6.23
N VAL A 104 7.71 4.56 -5.23
CA VAL A 104 7.11 3.88 -4.08
C VAL A 104 5.70 3.44 -4.48
N LEU A 105 5.31 2.21 -4.14
CA LEU A 105 3.93 1.73 -4.23
C LEU A 105 3.45 1.38 -2.82
N TRP A 106 2.34 1.96 -2.40
CA TRP A 106 1.79 1.80 -1.04
C TRP A 106 0.30 1.49 -1.10
N PHE A 107 -0.10 0.33 -0.59
CA PHE A 107 -1.51 -0.03 -0.42
C PHE A 107 -2.05 0.71 0.80
N VAL A 108 -3.05 1.58 0.60
CA VAL A 108 -3.42 2.60 1.60
C VAL A 108 -3.76 2.01 2.97
N ASP A 109 -4.34 0.80 3.00
CA ASP A 109 -4.76 0.10 4.21
C ASP A 109 -3.61 -0.53 5.02
N ASN A 110 -2.38 -0.46 4.53
CA ASN A 110 -1.18 -0.85 5.27
C ASN A 110 -0.61 0.35 6.03
N LEU A 111 -1.24 0.69 7.15
CA LEU A 111 -0.73 1.71 8.07
C LEU A 111 0.42 1.12 8.89
N CYS A 112 1.65 1.25 8.40
CA CYS A 112 2.84 0.80 9.12
C CYS A 112 4.00 1.79 9.04
N ALA A 113 4.76 1.87 10.13
CA ALA A 113 5.95 2.71 10.23
C ALA A 113 7.18 1.92 9.75
N ILE A 114 7.34 1.77 8.43
CA ILE A 114 8.57 1.21 7.85
C ILE A 114 9.62 2.31 7.62
N ASP A 115 10.90 2.00 7.82
CA ASP A 115 11.97 2.93 7.45
C ASP A 115 12.15 3.01 5.92
N LEU A 116 11.38 3.91 5.31
CA LEU A 116 11.39 4.12 3.86
C LEU A 116 12.73 4.69 3.35
N LYS A 117 13.46 5.44 4.20
CA LYS A 117 14.81 5.94 3.86
C LYS A 117 15.77 4.77 3.69
N LYS A 118 15.78 3.84 4.63
CA LYS A 118 16.60 2.62 4.57
C LYS A 118 16.20 1.73 3.39
N MET A 119 14.90 1.57 3.15
CA MET A 119 14.39 0.82 2.01
C MET A 119 14.85 1.44 0.67
N TYR A 120 14.80 2.76 0.54
CA TYR A 120 15.27 3.47 -0.65
C TYR A 120 16.78 3.37 -0.85
N LYS A 121 17.55 3.50 0.23
CA LYS A 121 19.01 3.31 0.20
C LYS A 121 19.37 1.89 -0.29
N LEU A 122 18.72 0.87 0.29
CA LEU A 122 18.94 -0.53 -0.07
C LEU A 122 18.59 -0.80 -1.55
N PHE A 123 17.45 -0.29 -2.02
CA PHE A 123 17.02 -0.41 -3.42
C PHE A 123 18.09 0.14 -4.39
N LYS A 124 18.65 1.32 -4.07
CA LYS A 124 19.72 1.94 -4.87
C LYS A 124 21.03 1.17 -4.83
N GLU A 125 21.50 0.82 -3.63
CA GLU A 125 22.79 0.14 -3.43
C GLU A 125 22.83 -1.22 -4.13
N LYS A 126 21.73 -1.97 -4.07
CA LYS A 126 21.60 -3.29 -4.68
C LYS A 126 21.21 -3.24 -6.16
N LYS A 127 21.00 -2.05 -6.75
CA LYS A 127 20.53 -1.85 -8.13
C LYS A 127 19.36 -2.78 -8.48
N SER A 128 18.45 -2.96 -7.52
CA SER A 128 17.40 -3.97 -7.60
C SER A 128 16.24 -3.53 -8.48
N SER A 129 15.54 -4.47 -9.11
CA SER A 129 14.30 -4.14 -9.82
C SER A 129 13.11 -3.88 -8.90
N ALA A 130 13.14 -4.48 -7.71
CA ALA A 130 12.15 -4.26 -6.68
C ALA A 130 12.79 -4.37 -5.30
N CYS A 131 12.29 -3.60 -4.34
CA CYS A 131 12.50 -3.78 -2.93
C CYS A 131 11.12 -3.89 -2.28
N ILE A 132 10.94 -4.88 -1.40
CA ILE A 132 9.63 -5.22 -0.82
C ILE A 132 9.74 -5.18 0.70
N ALA A 133 8.84 -4.46 1.37
CA ALA A 133 8.73 -4.52 2.81
C ALA A 133 8.07 -5.85 3.20
N THR A 134 8.73 -6.61 4.08
CA THR A 134 8.24 -7.92 4.52
C THR A 134 8.25 -8.06 6.05
N ARG A 135 7.47 -9.01 6.57
CA ARG A 135 7.59 -9.49 7.94
C ARG A 135 7.86 -10.99 7.99
N THR A 136 8.65 -11.41 8.98
CA THR A 136 8.99 -12.82 9.24
C THR A 136 8.20 -13.41 10.41
N LYS A 137 7.54 -12.55 11.19
CA LYS A 137 6.74 -12.94 12.36
C LYS A 137 5.38 -12.25 12.32
N ARG A 138 4.37 -12.92 12.87
CA ARG A 138 3.02 -12.37 13.03
C ARG A 138 2.51 -12.68 14.43
N LYS A 139 1.91 -11.69 15.09
CA LYS A 139 1.12 -11.93 16.29
C LYS A 139 -0.28 -12.36 15.85
N GLU A 140 -0.69 -13.53 16.31
CA GLU A 140 -2.03 -14.04 16.06
C GLU A 140 -3.01 -13.48 17.08
N GLU A 141 -4.28 -13.31 16.69
CA GLU A 141 -5.33 -12.77 17.56
C GLU A 141 -6.17 -13.87 18.24
N THR A 142 -5.86 -15.13 17.95
CA THR A 142 -6.54 -16.32 18.50
C THR A 142 -5.55 -17.27 19.15
N GLY A 143 -6.05 -18.19 19.96
CA GLY A 143 -5.28 -19.29 20.53
C GLY A 143 -4.92 -20.37 19.50
N PHE A 144 -3.74 -20.97 19.67
CA PHE A 144 -3.23 -22.08 18.86
C PHE A 144 -2.89 -23.26 19.77
N ALA A 145 -3.16 -24.48 19.30
CA ALA A 145 -2.86 -25.70 20.02
C ALA A 145 -1.95 -26.64 19.22
N VAL A 146 -1.05 -27.34 19.91
CA VAL A 146 -0.35 -28.52 19.38
C VAL A 146 -1.19 -29.74 19.74
N VAL A 147 -1.67 -30.47 18.73
CA VAL A 147 -2.55 -31.64 18.91
C VAL A 147 -1.86 -32.88 18.36
N GLU A 148 -1.70 -33.90 19.21
CA GLU A 148 -1.10 -35.18 18.86
C GLU A 148 -2.08 -36.30 19.22
N GLY A 149 -2.44 -37.14 18.24
CA GLY A 149 -3.41 -38.23 18.45
C GLY A 149 -4.78 -37.76 18.94
N GLY A 150 -5.20 -36.54 18.57
CA GLY A 150 -6.44 -35.93 19.05
C GLY A 150 -6.37 -35.32 20.46
N ILE A 151 -5.21 -35.37 21.13
CA ILE A 151 -5.00 -34.81 22.47
C ILE A 151 -4.22 -33.50 22.38
N ILE A 152 -4.70 -32.45 23.04
CA ILE A 152 -4.00 -31.16 23.14
C ILE A 152 -2.77 -31.33 24.06
N LYS A 153 -1.58 -31.11 23.51
CA LYS A 153 -0.29 -31.16 24.24
C LYS A 153 0.17 -29.79 24.71
N GLN A 154 -0.16 -28.74 23.96
CA GLN A 154 0.18 -27.36 24.29
C GLN A 154 -0.89 -26.42 23.77
N PHE A 155 -1.20 -25.37 24.51
CA PHE A 155 -2.03 -24.25 24.07
C PHE A 155 -1.24 -22.95 24.25
N LYS A 156 -1.28 -22.07 23.25
CA LYS A 156 -0.70 -20.72 23.30
C LYS A 156 -1.76 -19.73 22.88
N GLU A 157 -2.11 -18.82 23.78
CA GLU A 157 -3.03 -17.72 23.47
C GLU A 157 -2.29 -16.60 22.74
N LYS A 158 -2.82 -16.14 21.61
CA LYS A 158 -2.31 -15.02 20.80
C LYS A 158 -0.78 -15.06 20.58
N PRO A 159 -0.22 -16.19 20.13
CA PRO A 159 1.22 -16.35 20.02
C PRO A 159 1.81 -15.44 18.94
N VAL A 160 3.10 -15.16 19.08
CA VAL A 160 3.90 -14.63 17.97
C VAL A 160 4.48 -15.81 17.20
N MET A 161 3.97 -16.02 15.98
CA MET A 161 4.36 -17.12 15.10
C MET A 161 5.46 -16.67 14.14
N ASN A 162 6.44 -17.55 13.89
CA ASN A 162 7.32 -17.40 12.73
C ASN A 162 6.56 -17.83 11.48
N LEU A 163 6.64 -17.02 10.43
CA LEU A 163 5.99 -17.33 9.16
C LEU A 163 6.86 -18.29 8.33
N PRO A 164 6.26 -19.25 7.62
CA PRO A 164 7.01 -20.20 6.78
C PRO A 164 7.73 -19.50 5.62
N MET A 165 7.20 -18.37 5.17
CA MET A 165 7.84 -17.46 4.23
C MET A 165 7.59 -16.03 4.67
N SER A 166 8.48 -15.12 4.27
CA SER A 166 8.31 -13.70 4.54
C SER A 166 7.04 -13.19 3.85
N GLU A 167 6.13 -12.60 4.62
CA GLU A 167 4.90 -12.01 4.08
C GLU A 167 5.16 -10.59 3.59
N CYS A 168 4.65 -10.25 2.41
CA CYS A 168 4.74 -8.92 1.82
C CYS A 168 3.71 -7.97 2.43
N LEU A 169 4.14 -6.76 2.83
CA LEU A 169 3.31 -5.81 3.58
C LEU A 169 2.55 -4.80 2.71
N GLY A 170 2.44 -5.04 1.40
CA GLY A 170 1.77 -4.07 0.51
C GLY A 170 2.53 -2.75 0.34
N ILE A 171 3.85 -2.74 0.59
CA ILE A 171 4.71 -1.57 0.40
C ILE A 171 5.96 -1.97 -0.36
N TYR A 172 6.21 -1.25 -1.45
CA TYR A 172 7.22 -1.60 -2.44
C TYR A 172 7.98 -0.35 -2.90
N ILE A 173 9.23 -0.54 -3.29
CA ILE A 173 9.93 0.36 -4.21
C ILE A 173 10.14 -0.44 -5.48
N LEU A 174 9.55 0.01 -6.59
CA LEU A 174 9.59 -0.67 -7.87
C LEU A 174 10.39 0.15 -8.87
N GLY A 175 11.29 -0.50 -9.61
CA GLY A 175 11.97 0.10 -10.75
C GLY A 175 11.09 0.11 -11.99
N LYS A 176 11.45 0.96 -12.96
CA LYS A 176 10.68 1.16 -14.19
C LYS A 176 10.53 -0.12 -15.05
N GLU A 177 11.51 -1.01 -14.98
CA GLU A 177 11.51 -2.30 -15.66
C GLU A 177 10.43 -3.25 -15.16
N VAL A 178 9.93 -3.09 -13.92
CA VAL A 178 8.79 -3.87 -13.42
C VAL A 178 7.54 -3.57 -14.23
N ILE A 179 7.28 -2.30 -14.57
CA ILE A 179 6.13 -1.92 -15.40
C ILE A 179 6.21 -2.56 -16.79
N LYS A 180 7.41 -2.59 -17.39
CA LYS A 180 7.64 -3.26 -18.69
C LYS A 180 7.32 -4.75 -18.62
N LYS A 181 7.79 -5.45 -17.57
CA LYS A 181 7.51 -6.88 -17.36
C LYS A 181 6.03 -7.17 -17.15
N ILE A 182 5.29 -6.29 -16.49
CA ILE A 182 3.83 -6.41 -16.34
C ILE A 182 3.18 -6.32 -17.73
N LYS A 183 3.60 -5.35 -18.56
CA LYS A 183 3.06 -5.11 -19.91
C LYS A 183 3.28 -6.30 -20.85
N GLU A 184 4.44 -6.94 -20.77
CA GLU A 184 4.80 -8.11 -21.58
C GLU A 184 3.95 -9.34 -21.23
N LYS A 185 3.62 -9.54 -19.95
CA LYS A 185 2.77 -10.65 -19.49
C LYS A 185 1.28 -10.45 -19.74
N SER A 186 0.85 -9.21 -19.96
CA SER A 186 -0.55 -8.88 -20.25
C SER A 186 -0.91 -8.95 -21.74
N LYS A 187 0.06 -9.25 -22.60
CA LYS A 187 -0.14 -9.56 -24.02
C LYS A 187 -0.22 -11.08 -24.21
#